data_AF-Q7P4U2-F1
#
_entry.id   AF-Q7P4U2-F1
#
_cell.length_a   1.000
_cell.length_b   1.000
_cell.length_c   1.000
_cell.angle_alpha   90.00
_cell.angle_beta   90.00
_cell.angle_gamma   90.00
#
_symmetry.space_group_name_H-M   'P 1'
#
loop_
_entity.id
_entity.type
_entity.pdbx_description
1 polymer ?
#
loop_
_entity_poly.entity_id
_entity_poly.type
_entity_poly.pdbx_seq_one_letter_code
_entity_poly.pdbx_strand_id
1 'polypeptide(L)'
;MTMFLNIANLVPDKIKAGAKRMQTLFSKHTIWILMAAVGFTTDVQEIINAVTISNLLIALAIVLGAVGFIMLIARKMKFYPIEAAITAGLCMANRGGAGDVAVLGAADRMDLMSFAQISSRIGGAMMLVLGSVLFGLFAK
;
A
#
# COMPACT_ATOMS: atom_id res chain seq x y z
N MET A 1 -12.86 -4.44 -12.10
CA MET A 1 -13.35 -5.39 -13.12
C MET A 1 -13.44 -6.82 -12.57
N THR A 2 -12.37 -7.39 -12.01
CA THR A 2 -12.37 -8.73 -11.38
C THR A 2 -13.37 -8.87 -10.22
N MET A 3 -13.54 -7.82 -9.40
CA MET A 3 -14.54 -7.81 -8.32
C MET A 3 -15.98 -7.93 -8.85
N PHE A 4 -16.31 -7.23 -9.95
CA PHE A 4 -17.62 -7.32 -10.60
C PHE A 4 -17.88 -8.70 -11.18
N LEU A 5 -16.86 -9.33 -11.79
CA LEU A 5 -16.95 -10.71 -12.30
C LEU A 5 -17.18 -11.74 -11.18
N ASN A 6 -16.59 -11.52 -10.00
CA ASN A 6 -16.82 -12.36 -8.83
C ASN A 6 -18.23 -12.17 -8.25
N ILE A 7 -18.72 -10.93 -8.18
CA ILE A 7 -20.09 -10.61 -7.69
C ILE A 7 -21.15 -11.13 -8.66
N ALA A 8 -20.91 -11.03 -9.98
CA ALA A 8 -21.80 -11.55 -11.01
C ALA A 8 -21.71 -13.08 -11.17
N ASN A 9 -20.93 -13.76 -10.32
CA ASN A 9 -20.74 -15.21 -10.26
C ASN A 9 -20.37 -15.88 -11.61
N LEU A 10 -19.79 -15.10 -12.53
CA LEU A 10 -19.37 -15.55 -13.86
C LEU A 10 -18.10 -16.38 -13.84
N VAL A 11 -17.34 -16.33 -12.75
CA VAL A 11 -16.05 -17.03 -12.62
C VAL A 11 -16.25 -18.32 -11.80
N PRO A 12 -16.02 -19.50 -12.39
CA PRO A 12 -16.07 -20.78 -11.68
C PRO A 12 -15.03 -20.85 -10.55
N ASP A 13 -15.36 -21.54 -9.46
CA ASP A 13 -14.47 -21.64 -8.29
C ASP A 13 -13.13 -22.31 -8.60
N LYS A 14 -13.08 -23.18 -9.62
CA LYS A 14 -11.82 -23.76 -10.13
C LYS A 14 -10.86 -22.69 -10.66
N ILE A 15 -11.37 -21.66 -11.33
CA ILE A 15 -10.56 -20.56 -11.86
C ILE A 15 -10.12 -19.63 -10.73
N LYS A 16 -10.99 -19.37 -9.74
CA LYS A 16 -10.61 -18.59 -8.53
C LYS A 16 -9.47 -19.29 -7.76
N ALA A 17 -9.56 -20.60 -7.60
CA ALA A 17 -8.51 -21.40 -6.97
C ALA A 17 -7.20 -21.38 -7.76
N GLY A 18 -7.28 -21.46 -9.09
CA GLY A 18 -6.12 -21.32 -9.99
C GLY A 18 -5.46 -19.94 -9.87
N ALA A 19 -6.25 -18.87 -9.90
CA ALA A 19 -5.77 -17.50 -9.72
C ALA A 19 -5.10 -17.29 -8.35
N LYS A 20 -5.68 -17.84 -7.28
CA LYS A 20 -5.07 -17.78 -5.94
C LYS A 20 -3.73 -18.53 -5.91
N ARG A 21 -3.65 -19.70 -6.53
CA ARG A 21 -2.39 -20.49 -6.61
C ARG A 21 -1.31 -19.76 -7.40
N MET A 22 -1.70 -19.08 -8.49
CA MET A 22 -0.81 -18.24 -9.27
C MET A 22 -0.35 -17.03 -8.46
N GLN A 23 -1.25 -16.34 -7.73
CA GLN A 23 -0.88 -15.26 -6.81
C GLN A 23 0.13 -15.75 -5.76
N THR A 24 -0.09 -16.91 -5.13
CA THR A 24 0.86 -17.46 -4.15
C THR A 24 2.21 -17.79 -4.79
N LEU A 25 2.23 -18.29 -6.03
CA LEU A 25 3.49 -18.59 -6.72
C LEU A 25 4.31 -17.32 -6.97
N PHE A 26 3.69 -16.28 -7.51
CA PHE A 26 4.34 -14.98 -7.73
C PHE A 26 4.74 -14.30 -6.42
N SER A 27 3.87 -14.38 -5.42
CA SER A 27 4.13 -13.86 -4.08
C SER A 27 5.28 -14.59 -3.37
N LYS A 28 5.50 -15.88 -3.63
CA LYS A 28 6.51 -16.63 -2.88
C LYS A 28 7.87 -16.68 -3.57
N HIS A 29 7.89 -16.72 -4.90
CA HIS A 29 9.13 -16.91 -5.67
C HIS A 29 9.57 -15.63 -6.41
N THR A 30 8.65 -14.75 -6.78
CA THR A 30 8.96 -13.56 -7.61
C THR A 30 9.12 -12.28 -6.79
N ILE A 31 8.76 -12.26 -5.51
CA ILE A 31 8.94 -11.07 -4.65
C ILE A 31 10.39 -10.58 -4.65
N TRP A 32 11.38 -11.48 -4.54
CA TRP A 32 12.80 -11.11 -4.53
C TRP A 32 13.23 -10.41 -5.82
N ILE A 33 12.76 -10.91 -6.96
CA ILE A 33 13.02 -10.31 -8.28
C ILE A 33 12.35 -8.94 -8.37
N LEU A 34 11.11 -8.84 -7.88
CA LEU A 34 10.38 -7.56 -7.86
C LEU A 34 11.07 -6.53 -6.96
N MET A 35 11.53 -6.93 -5.78
CA MET A 35 12.26 -6.06 -4.86
C MET A 35 13.58 -5.56 -5.46
N ALA A 36 14.30 -6.42 -6.19
CA ALA A 36 15.47 -6.01 -6.95
C ALA A 36 15.11 -4.95 -8.01
N ALA A 37 14.02 -5.15 -8.76
CA ALA A 37 13.54 -4.18 -9.74
C ALA A 37 13.17 -2.82 -9.11
N VAL A 38 12.48 -2.83 -7.96
CA VAL A 38 12.16 -1.60 -7.21
C VAL A 38 13.43 -0.87 -6.79
N GLY A 39 14.46 -1.61 -6.35
CA GLY A 39 15.77 -1.06 -6.03
C GLY A 39 16.42 -0.34 -7.22
N PHE A 40 16.42 -0.95 -8.41
CA PHE A 40 16.98 -0.32 -9.62
C PHE A 40 16.22 0.93 -10.08
N THR A 41 14.91 0.99 -9.88
CA THR A 41 14.09 2.17 -10.22
C THR A 41 14.17 3.29 -9.18
N THR A 42 14.85 3.06 -8.06
CA THR A 42 14.94 4.03 -6.98
C THR A 42 16.18 4.91 -7.17
N ASP A 43 15.97 6.22 -7.31
CA ASP A 43 17.07 7.16 -7.42
C ASP A 43 17.82 7.28 -6.09
N VAL A 44 19.05 6.77 -6.08
CA VAL A 44 19.93 6.76 -4.90
C VAL A 44 20.39 8.17 -4.56
N GLN A 45 20.52 9.05 -5.54
CA GLN A 45 20.96 10.43 -5.34
C GLN A 45 19.86 11.25 -4.67
N GLU A 46 18.60 11.06 -5.07
CA GLU A 46 17.46 11.67 -4.38
C GLU A 46 17.37 11.20 -2.92
N ILE A 47 17.61 9.90 -2.67
CA ILE A 47 17.63 9.38 -1.30
C ILE A 47 18.72 10.06 -0.49
N ILE A 48 19.96 10.10 -0.97
CA ILE A 48 21.08 10.71 -0.26
C ILE A 48 20.79 12.19 0.07
N ASN A 49 20.23 12.92 -0.88
CA ASN A 49 19.87 14.33 -0.69
C ASN A 49 18.70 14.49 0.31
N ALA A 50 17.77 13.53 0.34
CA ALA A 50 16.65 13.52 1.27
C ALA A 50 17.04 13.03 2.68
N VAL A 51 18.14 12.28 2.83
CA VAL A 51 18.68 11.77 4.11
C VAL A 51 19.32 12.91 4.90
N THR A 52 18.48 13.82 5.38
CA THR A 52 18.81 14.69 6.51
C THR A 52 18.13 14.16 7.76
N ILE A 53 18.77 14.34 8.92
CA ILE A 53 18.21 13.88 10.21
C ILE A 53 16.80 14.46 10.44
N SER A 54 16.58 15.70 10.01
CA SER A 54 15.27 16.36 10.10
C SER A 54 14.21 15.65 9.26
N ASN A 55 14.48 15.41 7.97
CA ASN A 55 13.54 14.73 7.08
C ASN A 55 13.23 13.31 7.55
N LEU A 56 14.25 12.59 8.05
CA LEU A 56 14.08 11.23 8.56
C LEU A 56 13.15 11.18 9.77
N LEU A 57 13.32 12.12 10.72
CA LEU A 57 12.45 12.21 11.90
C LEU A 57 11.02 12.58 11.53
N ILE A 58 10.84 13.53 10.60
CA ILE A 58 9.50 13.94 10.13
C ILE A 58 8.82 12.75 9.42
N ALA A 59 9.52 12.06 8.53
CA ALA A 59 8.99 10.89 7.83
C ALA A 59 8.58 9.78 8.81
N LEU A 60 9.43 9.47 9.80
CA LEU A 60 9.11 8.51 10.85
C LEU A 60 7.89 8.93 11.67
N ALA A 61 7.80 10.20 12.06
CA ALA A 61 6.66 10.71 12.81
C ALA A 61 5.35 10.60 12.01
N ILE A 62 5.37 10.89 10.70
CA ILE A 62 4.21 10.76 9.82
C ILE A 62 3.77 9.29 9.71
N VAL A 63 4.71 8.38 9.46
CA VAL A 63 4.40 6.94 9.32
C VAL A 63 3.85 6.37 10.63
N LEU A 64 4.49 6.66 11.76
CA LEU A 64 4.01 6.22 13.08
C LEU A 64 2.67 6.86 13.44
N GLY A 65 2.47 8.13 13.09
CA GLY A 65 1.20 8.83 13.26
C GLY A 65 0.08 8.19 12.45
N ALA A 66 0.31 7.88 11.17
CA ALA A 66 -0.66 7.22 10.29
C ALA A 66 -1.03 5.82 10.82
N VAL A 67 -0.03 5.03 11.21
CA VAL A 67 -0.23 3.68 11.79
C VAL A 67 -1.01 3.76 13.10
N GLY A 68 -0.60 4.63 14.02
CA GLY A 68 -1.24 4.78 15.33
C GLY A 68 -2.69 5.28 15.21
N PHE A 69 -2.93 6.26 14.36
CA PHE A 69 -4.26 6.81 14.11
C PHE A 69 -5.21 5.77 13.53
N ILE A 70 -4.77 5.01 12.52
CA ILE A 70 -5.58 3.96 11.91
C ILE A 70 -5.81 2.81 12.88
N MET A 71 -4.82 2.45 13.70
CA MET A 71 -4.98 1.42 14.72
C MET A 71 -6.06 1.80 15.75
N LEU A 72 -6.20 3.08 16.08
CA LEU A 72 -7.27 3.58 16.97
C LEU A 72 -8.65 3.55 16.30
N ILE A 73 -8.74 4.00 15.05
CA ILE A 73 -10.02 4.01 14.30
C ILE A 73 -10.48 2.59 13.96
N ALA A 74 -9.57 1.70 13.60
CA ALA A 74 -9.87 0.32 13.23
C ALA A 74 -10.60 -0.43 14.34
N ARG A 75 -10.29 -0.15 15.62
CA ARG A 75 -11.01 -0.72 16.77
C ARG A 75 -12.49 -0.33 16.78
N LYS A 76 -12.82 0.91 16.40
CA LYS A 76 -14.23 1.36 16.31
C LYS A 76 -14.95 0.72 15.11
N MET A 77 -14.24 0.49 14.01
CA MET A 77 -14.79 -0.11 12.79
C MET A 77 -14.85 -1.64 12.81
N LYS A 78 -14.49 -2.29 13.93
CA LYS A 78 -14.39 -3.76 14.09
C LYS A 78 -13.41 -4.42 13.12
N PHE A 79 -12.45 -3.67 12.58
CA PHE A 79 -11.34 -4.24 11.80
C PHE A 79 -10.19 -4.67 12.72
N TYR A 80 -9.42 -5.67 12.27
CA TYR A 80 -8.19 -6.06 12.97
C TYR A 80 -7.19 -4.89 12.93
N PRO A 81 -6.82 -4.32 14.09
CA PRO A 81 -6.07 -3.07 14.12
C PRO A 81 -4.71 -3.14 13.43
N ILE A 82 -4.05 -4.30 13.49
CA ILE A 82 -2.76 -4.56 12.81
C ILE A 82 -2.93 -4.61 11.29
N GLU A 83 -3.92 -5.35 10.79
CA GLU A 83 -4.15 -5.51 9.35
C GLU A 83 -4.67 -4.22 8.71
N ALA A 84 -5.51 -3.47 9.43
CA ALA A 84 -5.94 -2.14 9.04
C ALA A 84 -4.76 -1.16 9.00
N ALA A 85 -3.88 -1.18 9.99
CA ALA A 85 -2.67 -0.35 9.99
C ALA A 85 -1.72 -0.68 8.82
N ILE A 86 -1.57 -1.95 8.47
CA ILE A 86 -0.77 -2.36 7.31
C ILE A 86 -1.41 -1.88 6.00
N THR A 87 -2.71 -2.09 5.82
CA THR A 87 -3.39 -1.87 4.53
C THR A 87 -3.80 -0.41 4.29
N ALA A 88 -4.34 0.28 5.29
CA ALA A 88 -4.78 1.66 5.16
C ALA A 88 -3.71 2.68 5.59
N GLY A 89 -2.73 2.26 6.42
CA GLY A 89 -1.66 3.12 6.91
C GLY A 89 -0.37 2.95 6.12
N LEU A 90 0.33 1.84 6.35
CA LEU A 90 1.63 1.59 5.72
C LEU A 90 1.53 1.52 4.20
N CYS A 91 0.48 0.90 3.66
CA CYS A 91 0.26 0.85 2.21
C CYS A 91 -0.25 2.18 1.60
N MET A 92 -0.46 3.21 2.41
CA MET A 92 -0.73 4.58 1.92
C MET A 92 0.49 5.49 2.07
N ALA A 93 1.35 5.18 3.05
CA ALA A 93 2.61 5.89 3.30
C ALA A 93 3.79 5.33 2.48
N ASN A 94 3.55 4.37 1.60
CA ASN A 94 4.57 3.75 0.75
C ASN A 94 4.58 4.34 -0.67
N ARG A 95 5.45 3.81 -1.53
CA ARG A 95 5.59 4.22 -2.93
C ARG A 95 4.60 3.48 -3.86
N GLY A 96 3.31 3.55 -3.57
CA GLY A 96 2.23 2.99 -4.39
C GLY A 96 2.35 1.47 -4.62
N GLY A 97 1.95 0.96 -5.78
CA GLY A 97 1.83 -0.50 -6.02
C GLY A 97 3.13 -1.30 -5.85
N ALA A 98 4.28 -0.71 -6.14
CA ALA A 98 5.59 -1.32 -5.87
C ALA A 98 5.89 -1.38 -4.36
N GLY A 99 5.57 -0.30 -3.65
CA GLY A 99 5.62 -0.23 -2.20
C GLY A 99 4.64 -1.19 -1.53
N ASP A 100 3.46 -1.44 -2.12
CA ASP A 100 2.46 -2.36 -1.56
C ASP A 100 3.01 -3.77 -1.48
N VAL A 101 3.72 -4.20 -2.53
CA VAL A 101 4.36 -5.53 -2.54
C VAL A 101 5.51 -5.58 -1.53
N ALA A 102 6.27 -4.50 -1.36
CA ALA A 102 7.35 -4.44 -0.37
C ALA A 102 6.82 -4.54 1.06
N VAL A 103 5.79 -3.74 1.40
CA VAL A 103 5.19 -3.70 2.73
C VAL A 103 4.47 -5.01 3.05
N LEU A 104 3.64 -5.51 2.13
CA LEU A 104 2.92 -6.77 2.34
C LEU A 104 3.83 -8.00 2.30
N GLY A 105 4.89 -7.95 1.49
CA GLY A 105 5.94 -8.96 1.47
C GLY A 105 6.71 -9.00 2.79
N ALA A 106 7.08 -7.83 3.33
CA ALA A 106 7.74 -7.74 4.64
C ALA A 106 6.84 -8.18 5.80
N ALA A 107 5.52 -7.97 5.69
CA ALA A 107 4.56 -8.38 6.70
C ALA A 107 4.04 -9.82 6.56
N ASP A 108 4.47 -10.57 5.53
CA ASP A 108 3.93 -11.90 5.17
C ASP A 108 2.38 -11.91 5.09
N ARG A 109 1.82 -10.89 4.44
CA ARG A 109 0.37 -10.62 4.35
C ARG A 109 -0.09 -10.30 2.93
N MET A 110 0.48 -11.00 1.94
CA MET A 110 0.19 -10.80 0.52
C MET A 110 -1.27 -11.11 0.11
N ASP A 111 -2.03 -11.80 0.97
CA ASP A 111 -3.48 -11.97 0.80
C ASP A 111 -4.24 -10.62 0.84
N LEU A 112 -3.67 -9.60 1.51
CA LEU A 112 -4.26 -8.26 1.64
C LEU A 112 -3.97 -7.35 0.44
N MET A 113 -3.32 -7.86 -0.61
CA MET A 113 -2.92 -7.08 -1.79
C MET A 113 -4.08 -6.36 -2.48
N SER A 114 -5.28 -6.96 -2.48
CA SER A 114 -6.47 -6.30 -3.03
C SER A 114 -6.86 -5.05 -2.23
N PHE A 115 -6.70 -5.07 -0.90
CA PHE A 115 -6.97 -3.91 -0.04
C PHE A 115 -5.89 -2.84 -0.18
N ALA A 116 -4.62 -3.24 -0.24
CA ALA A 116 -3.52 -2.31 -0.49
C ALA A 116 -3.67 -1.60 -1.85
N GLN A 117 -4.06 -2.31 -2.91
CA GLN A 117 -4.31 -1.69 -4.21
C GLN A 117 -5.48 -0.69 -4.19
N ILE A 118 -6.53 -0.95 -3.40
CA ILE A 118 -7.62 0.00 -3.20
C ILE A 118 -7.08 1.26 -2.50
N SER A 119 -6.29 1.09 -1.45
CA SER A 119 -5.63 2.19 -0.72
C SER A 119 -4.77 3.04 -1.65
N SER A 120 -3.82 2.43 -2.36
CA SER A 120 -2.88 3.12 -3.25
C SER A 120 -3.57 3.84 -4.42
N ARG A 121 -4.64 3.27 -4.99
CA ARG A 121 -5.30 3.87 -6.17
C ARG A 121 -6.37 4.87 -5.79
N ILE A 122 -7.34 4.46 -4.96
CA ILE A 122 -8.47 5.31 -4.58
C ILE A 122 -8.02 6.33 -3.53
N GLY A 123 -7.28 5.90 -2.51
CA GLY A 123 -6.70 6.80 -1.51
C GLY A 123 -5.71 7.78 -2.13
N GLY A 124 -4.89 7.32 -3.09
CA GLY A 124 -4.02 8.17 -3.89
C GLY A 124 -4.77 9.28 -4.63
N ALA A 125 -5.85 8.93 -5.35
CA ALA A 125 -6.68 9.92 -6.04
C ALA A 125 -7.31 10.92 -5.06
N MET A 126 -7.78 10.47 -3.89
CA MET A 126 -8.29 11.36 -2.85
C MET A 126 -7.22 12.32 -2.32
N MET A 127 -5.99 11.84 -2.10
CA MET A 127 -4.88 12.69 -1.67
C MET A 127 -4.50 13.76 -2.71
N LEU A 128 -4.59 13.44 -4.00
CA LEU A 128 -4.37 14.44 -5.06
C LEU A 128 -5.43 15.53 -5.05
N VAL A 129 -6.70 15.18 -4.82
CA VAL A 129 -7.79 16.16 -4.69
C VAL A 129 -7.55 17.05 -3.47
N LEU A 130 -7.28 16.45 -2.31
CA LEU A 130 -6.97 17.20 -1.07
C LEU A 130 -5.74 18.09 -1.24
N GLY A 131 -4.67 17.56 -1.86
CA GLY A 131 -3.47 18.32 -2.18
C GLY A 131 -3.78 19.51 -3.08
N SER A 132 -4.58 19.32 -4.12
CA SER A 132 -5.00 20.41 -5.02
C SER A 132 -5.76 21.51 -4.28
N VAL A 133 -6.63 21.16 -3.34
CA VAL A 133 -7.35 22.12 -2.50
C VAL A 133 -6.40 22.85 -1.55
N LEU A 134 -5.51 22.12 -0.88
CA LEU A 134 -4.54 22.70 0.06
C LEU A 134 -3.56 23.64 -0.66
N PHE A 135 -3.01 23.21 -1.81
CA PHE A 135 -2.18 24.07 -2.63
C PHE A 135 -2.96 25.29 -3.13
N GLY A 136 -4.22 25.15 -3.52
CA GLY A 136 -5.05 26.30 -3.90
C GLY A 136 -5.30 27.30 -2.77
N LEU A 137 -5.27 26.85 -1.51
CA LEU A 137 -5.43 27.71 -0.32
C LEU A 137 -4.12 28.37 0.12
N PHE A 138 -2.98 27.66 -0.01
CA PHE A 138 -1.67 28.13 0.45
C PHE A 138 -0.83 28.82 -0.65
N ALA A 139 -1.07 28.52 -1.93
CA ALA A 139 -0.37 29.16 -3.05
C ALA A 139 -0.97 30.52 -3.43
N LYS A 140 -1.54 31.23 -2.45
CA LYS A 140 -2.08 32.58 -2.60
C LYS A 140 -1.08 33.61 -2.10
#